data_AF-A0A369VDX2-F1
#
_entry.id   AF-A0A369VDX2-F1
#
_cell.length_a   1.000
_cell.length_b   1.000
_cell.length_c   1.000
_cell.angle_alpha   90.00
_cell.angle_beta   90.00
_cell.angle_gamma   90.00
#
_symmetry.space_group_name_H-M   'P 1'
#
loop_
_entity.id
_entity.type
_entity.pdbx_description
1 polymer ?
#
loop_
_entity_poly.entity_id
_entity_poly.type
_entity_poly.pdbx_seq_one_letter_code
_entity_poly.pdbx_strand_id
1 'polypeptide(L)'
;MTSADARNQPAEPPTGTPGGAPARVPAAAATGRADTRLVVLRGNSASGKSSVARGLRDHYGRGIAIVGQDVIRRDVLREYDTARGANIALLGRVAREALDAGFHVVLEGILYADRYGHMITSLVRDHRGVSHCYYLDVPLEATLVRHASKADAAYREQVTDSHLTSWYRERDLLPGGPETVIPADSTLDDTVARILRETGLASARPHPAPRYGRSRADSAKSPVLMSDPRVAAIPVRECGEPLVDVREHGFRVDPRKQDPPGAFAHVREGVLARLKHARSLLPAGTDLLFVEGYRPLTLQRRYFTEYRDELAASHPDWTADRMHRAAARYVSPPRIAPHSAGAAVDVTLVDQDGHELDLGSRVNASPEESDEACYTHATNISDQARRHRTLLLSAMENAGFTNYGTEFWHFSAGDRYDALMRREQHARYGPIELARHPDVPG
;
A
#
# COMPACT_ATOMS: atom_id res chain seq x y z
N MET A 1 -3.40 -11.18 89.87
CA MET A 1 -2.46 -10.10 90.24
C MET A 1 -1.60 -9.85 89.01
N THR A 2 -2.08 -9.03 88.07
CA THR A 2 -1.90 -7.56 87.97
C THR A 2 -0.48 -7.14 87.56
N SER A 3 -0.48 -6.24 86.58
CA SER A 3 0.57 -5.29 86.18
C SER A 3 1.68 -5.81 85.27
N ALA A 4 2.25 -5.01 84.37
CA ALA A 4 1.90 -3.76 83.70
C ALA A 4 3.13 -3.38 82.87
N ASP A 5 2.88 -2.82 81.69
CA ASP A 5 3.63 -1.73 81.02
C ASP A 5 5.18 -1.66 81.05
N ALA A 6 5.72 -1.85 79.84
CA ALA A 6 6.35 -0.84 79.00
C ALA A 6 7.53 0.02 79.54
N ARG A 7 8.64 -0.11 78.78
CA ARG A 7 9.58 0.92 78.25
C ARG A 7 11.01 0.35 78.35
N ASN A 8 12.00 0.59 77.48
CA ASN A 8 12.21 1.34 76.25
C ASN A 8 13.74 1.23 76.00
N GLN A 9 14.23 0.95 74.78
CA GLN A 9 15.43 1.55 74.15
C GLN A 9 16.01 0.71 72.98
N PRO A 10 16.68 1.37 72.01
CA PRO A 10 16.47 1.14 70.59
C PRO A 10 17.57 0.32 69.92
N ALA A 11 17.20 -0.45 68.90
CA ALA A 11 18.13 -0.99 67.93
C ALA A 11 18.37 0.04 66.82
N GLU A 12 19.64 0.28 66.51
CA GLU A 12 20.11 1.22 65.49
C GLU A 12 19.55 0.91 64.09
N PRO A 13 19.22 1.95 63.28
CA PRO A 13 18.77 1.77 61.91
C PRO A 13 19.95 1.51 60.98
N PRO A 14 19.82 0.63 59.97
CA PRO A 14 20.82 0.53 58.91
C PRO A 14 20.83 1.81 58.08
N THR A 15 22.04 2.29 57.83
CA THR A 15 22.41 3.50 57.08
C THR A 15 21.66 3.62 55.75
N GLY A 16 20.83 4.66 55.64
CA GLY A 16 20.18 5.04 54.38
C GLY A 16 21.15 5.75 53.43
N THR A 17 21.14 5.34 52.16
CA THR A 17 21.47 6.21 51.04
C THR A 17 20.27 7.11 50.72
N PRO A 18 20.47 8.42 50.48
CA PRO A 18 19.35 9.33 50.27
C PRO A 18 18.82 9.24 48.84
N GLY A 19 17.49 9.14 48.72
CA GLY A 19 16.73 9.85 47.70
C GLY A 19 16.96 9.45 46.24
N GLY A 20 16.59 8.23 45.87
CA GLY A 20 16.12 7.99 44.50
C GLY A 20 14.74 8.61 44.35
N ALA A 21 14.65 9.80 43.76
CA ALA A 21 13.37 10.37 43.32
C ALA A 21 12.55 9.30 42.59
N PRO A 22 11.21 9.22 42.79
CA PRO A 22 10.40 8.26 42.06
C PRO A 22 10.70 8.46 40.57
N ALA A 23 11.11 7.37 39.92
CA ALA A 23 11.38 7.36 38.49
C ALA A 23 10.21 8.06 37.80
N ARG A 24 10.51 9.19 37.16
CA ARG A 24 9.55 9.97 36.37
C ARG A 24 8.72 8.98 35.56
N VAL A 25 7.42 8.92 35.83
CA VAL A 25 6.44 8.29 34.93
C VAL A 25 6.79 8.80 33.53
N PRO A 26 7.02 7.93 32.53
CA PRO A 26 7.38 8.39 31.20
C PRO A 26 6.33 9.40 30.75
N ALA A 27 6.76 10.60 30.40
CA ALA A 27 5.87 11.58 29.81
C ALA A 27 5.13 10.91 28.67
N ALA A 28 3.79 11.01 28.65
CA ALA A 28 2.96 10.43 27.61
C ALA A 28 3.55 10.80 26.24
N ALA A 29 3.87 9.80 25.43
CA ALA A 29 4.61 10.00 24.18
C ALA A 29 3.73 10.80 23.21
N ALA A 30 4.04 12.07 23.02
CA ALA A 30 3.36 12.95 22.09
C ALA A 30 3.44 12.37 20.66
N THR A 31 2.29 12.24 19.99
CA THR A 31 2.13 11.60 18.67
C THR A 31 1.62 12.60 17.62
N GLY A 32 1.87 12.31 16.35
CA GLY A 32 1.51 13.15 15.22
C GLY A 32 2.40 14.36 15.03
N ARG A 33 2.00 15.19 14.07
CA ARG A 33 2.68 16.44 13.69
C ARG A 33 1.72 17.62 13.89
N ALA A 34 2.24 18.84 13.91
CA ALA A 34 1.39 20.03 14.08
C ALA A 34 0.38 20.22 12.92
N ASP A 35 0.70 19.68 11.74
CA ASP A 35 -0.14 19.71 10.54
C ASP A 35 -1.11 18.52 10.44
N THR A 36 -0.99 17.48 11.26
CA THR A 36 -1.94 16.36 11.24
C THR A 36 -3.26 16.72 11.92
N ARG A 37 -4.30 15.96 11.59
CA ARG A 37 -5.67 16.15 12.10
C ARG A 37 -6.18 14.81 12.60
N LEU A 38 -6.76 14.81 13.79
CA LEU A 38 -7.44 13.66 14.36
C LEU A 38 -8.93 13.97 14.44
N VAL A 39 -9.73 13.18 13.75
CA VAL A 39 -11.19 13.25 13.78
C VAL A 39 -11.70 11.97 14.42
N VAL A 40 -12.41 12.10 15.53
CA VAL A 40 -13.06 10.96 16.19
C VAL A 40 -14.54 11.00 15.88
N LEU A 41 -15.08 9.95 15.26
CA LEU A 41 -16.49 9.81 14.91
C LEU A 41 -17.13 8.70 15.73
N ARG A 42 -17.95 9.09 16.71
CA ARG A 42 -18.71 8.21 17.61
C ARG A 42 -20.21 8.24 17.34
N GLY A 43 -20.92 7.26 17.89
CA GLY A 43 -22.38 7.12 17.78
C GLY A 43 -22.84 5.68 17.54
N ASN A 44 -24.12 5.42 17.78
CA ASN A 44 -24.72 4.08 17.69
C ASN A 44 -24.61 3.43 16.30
N SER A 45 -24.86 2.13 16.19
CA SER A 45 -24.93 1.43 14.91
C SER A 45 -25.83 2.17 13.90
N ALA A 46 -25.50 2.11 12.61
CA ALA A 46 -26.25 2.78 11.54
C ALA A 46 -26.43 4.32 11.67
N SER A 47 -25.71 4.99 12.57
CA SER A 47 -25.79 6.45 12.71
C SER A 47 -25.17 7.24 11.54
N GLY A 48 -24.36 6.59 10.68
CA GLY A 48 -23.74 7.21 9.50
C GLY A 48 -22.22 7.44 9.60
N LYS A 49 -21.59 7.11 10.74
CA LYS A 49 -20.14 7.31 11.01
C LYS A 49 -19.24 6.87 9.86
N SER A 50 -19.37 5.63 9.41
CA SER A 50 -18.50 5.06 8.38
C SER A 50 -18.75 5.68 7.01
N SER A 51 -19.96 6.20 6.75
CA SER A 51 -20.27 6.98 5.54
C SER A 51 -19.66 8.37 5.61
N VAL A 52 -19.72 9.04 6.76
CA VAL A 52 -19.04 10.33 7.00
C VAL A 52 -17.52 10.16 6.87
N ALA A 53 -16.94 9.13 7.46
CA ALA A 53 -15.50 8.83 7.35
C ALA A 53 -15.07 8.63 5.89
N ARG A 54 -15.87 7.91 5.10
CA ARG A 54 -15.65 7.74 3.65
C ARG A 54 -15.78 9.07 2.91
N GLY A 55 -16.85 9.82 3.14
CA GLY A 55 -17.06 11.13 2.51
C GLY A 55 -15.93 12.14 2.80
N LEU A 56 -15.39 12.16 4.03
CA LEU A 56 -14.20 12.96 4.37
C LEU A 56 -12.99 12.56 3.52
N ARG A 57 -12.74 11.25 3.37
CA ARG A 57 -11.63 10.74 2.55
C ARG A 57 -11.86 10.96 1.06
N ASP A 58 -13.09 10.83 0.58
CA ASP A 58 -13.42 11.03 -0.83
C ASP A 58 -13.25 12.50 -1.22
N HIS A 59 -13.61 13.43 -0.33
CA HIS A 59 -13.42 14.87 -0.56
C HIS A 59 -11.95 15.30 -0.46
N TYR A 60 -11.21 14.78 0.52
CA TYR A 60 -9.81 15.16 0.74
C TYR A 60 -8.84 14.44 -0.21
N GLY A 61 -9.15 13.20 -0.59
CA GLY A 61 -8.28 12.32 -1.37
C GLY A 61 -7.26 11.56 -0.52
N ARG A 62 -6.05 11.37 -1.06
CA ARG A 62 -4.97 10.65 -0.36
C ARG A 62 -4.50 11.44 0.86
N GLY A 63 -4.14 10.74 1.94
CA GLY A 63 -3.62 11.37 3.17
C GLY A 63 -4.53 11.24 4.39
N ILE A 64 -5.72 10.63 4.26
CA ILE A 64 -6.59 10.26 5.39
C ILE A 64 -6.55 8.74 5.62
N ALA A 65 -6.13 8.33 6.81
CA ALA A 65 -6.26 6.98 7.32
C ALA A 65 -7.60 6.84 8.09
N ILE A 66 -8.44 5.89 7.68
CA ILE A 66 -9.66 5.54 8.41
C ILE A 66 -9.34 4.35 9.32
N VAL A 67 -9.45 4.56 10.62
CA VAL A 67 -9.19 3.56 11.66
C VAL A 67 -10.54 3.15 12.26
N GLY A 68 -11.12 2.08 11.70
CA GLY A 68 -12.47 1.63 12.05
C GLY A 68 -12.48 0.56 13.13
N GLN A 69 -13.34 0.74 14.15
CA GLN A 69 -13.52 -0.22 15.24
C GLN A 69 -13.89 -1.62 14.72
N ASP A 70 -14.85 -1.70 13.80
CA ASP A 70 -15.34 -2.99 13.29
C ASP A 70 -14.29 -3.68 12.42
N VAL A 71 -13.52 -2.94 11.62
CA VAL A 71 -12.41 -3.53 10.83
C VAL A 71 -11.39 -4.21 11.75
N ILE A 72 -10.94 -3.51 12.79
CA ILE A 72 -9.96 -4.08 13.72
C ILE A 72 -10.57 -5.23 14.53
N ARG A 73 -11.79 -5.06 15.03
CA ARG A 73 -12.40 -6.01 15.96
C ARG A 73 -12.93 -7.27 15.27
N ARG A 74 -13.64 -7.13 14.15
CA ARG A 74 -14.30 -8.24 13.44
C ARG A 74 -13.41 -8.86 12.39
N ASP A 75 -12.71 -8.05 11.59
CA ASP A 75 -12.01 -8.57 10.42
C ASP A 75 -10.58 -8.99 10.77
N VAL A 76 -9.89 -8.18 11.56
CA VAL A 76 -8.50 -8.44 11.95
C VAL A 76 -8.41 -9.39 13.15
N LEU A 77 -9.07 -9.05 14.27
CA LEU A 77 -8.91 -9.79 15.53
C LEU A 77 -9.97 -10.87 15.77
N ARG A 78 -11.14 -10.74 15.14
CA ARG A 78 -12.33 -11.60 15.39
C ARG A 78 -12.67 -11.73 16.88
N GLU A 79 -12.68 -10.62 17.61
CA GLU A 79 -12.95 -10.59 19.06
C GLU A 79 -14.28 -9.92 19.44
N TYR A 80 -14.73 -10.21 20.66
CA TYR A 80 -15.87 -9.54 21.27
C TYR A 80 -15.51 -8.16 21.79
N ASP A 81 -16.46 -7.22 21.73
CA ASP A 81 -16.27 -5.88 22.26
C ASP A 81 -16.38 -5.89 23.79
N THR A 82 -15.26 -5.74 24.49
CA THR A 82 -15.17 -5.75 25.95
C THR A 82 -14.21 -4.66 26.44
N ALA A 83 -14.36 -4.21 27.69
CA ALA A 83 -13.57 -3.10 28.25
C ALA A 83 -12.05 -3.35 28.32
N ARG A 84 -11.59 -4.59 28.12
CA ARG A 84 -10.16 -4.98 28.10
C ARG A 84 -9.76 -5.68 26.80
N GLY A 85 -10.56 -5.52 25.73
CA GLY A 85 -10.29 -6.11 24.42
C GLY A 85 -8.95 -5.64 23.84
N ALA A 86 -8.27 -6.52 23.11
CA ALA A 86 -7.01 -6.18 22.45
C ALA A 86 -7.21 -5.11 21.37
N ASN A 87 -8.41 -5.04 20.79
CA ASN A 87 -8.81 -4.06 19.80
C ASN A 87 -8.66 -2.62 20.29
N ILE A 88 -8.93 -2.32 21.56
CA ILE A 88 -8.82 -0.95 22.11
C ILE A 88 -7.39 -0.46 22.00
N ALA A 89 -6.43 -1.29 22.44
CA ALA A 89 -5.02 -0.98 22.37
C ALA A 89 -4.53 -0.91 20.92
N LEU A 90 -5.01 -1.81 20.05
CA LEU A 90 -4.61 -1.84 18.65
C LEU A 90 -5.14 -0.62 17.87
N LEU A 91 -6.40 -0.22 18.06
CA LEU A 91 -6.98 1.00 17.49
C LEU A 91 -6.14 2.23 17.85
N GLY A 92 -5.78 2.36 19.14
CA GLY A 92 -4.94 3.45 19.62
C GLY A 92 -3.54 3.45 18.97
N ARG A 93 -2.90 2.28 18.83
CA ARG A 93 -1.58 2.16 18.17
C ARG A 93 -1.63 2.51 16.69
N VAL A 94 -2.59 1.97 15.96
CA VAL A 94 -2.75 2.24 14.52
C VAL A 94 -3.00 3.73 14.28
N ALA A 95 -3.84 4.36 15.11
CA ALA A 95 -4.10 5.80 15.01
C ALA A 95 -2.82 6.63 15.27
N ARG A 96 -2.05 6.31 16.32
CA ARG A 96 -0.77 6.98 16.61
C ARG A 96 0.22 6.83 15.47
N GLU A 97 0.43 5.60 15.00
CA GLU A 97 1.37 5.31 13.92
C GLU A 97 1.01 6.06 12.63
N ALA A 98 -0.27 6.12 12.28
CA ALA A 98 -0.74 6.88 11.13
C ALA A 98 -0.50 8.39 11.29
N LEU A 99 -0.79 8.96 12.47
CA LEU A 99 -0.51 10.36 12.78
C LEU A 99 1.00 10.66 12.70
N ASP A 100 1.84 9.81 13.29
CA ASP A 100 3.30 9.97 13.29
C ASP A 100 3.89 9.89 11.87
N ALA A 101 3.31 9.04 11.02
CA ALA A 101 3.62 8.95 9.59
C ALA A 101 3.17 10.17 8.77
N GLY A 102 2.36 11.07 9.35
CA GLY A 102 1.87 12.30 8.72
C GLY A 102 0.50 12.20 8.07
N PHE A 103 -0.24 11.10 8.28
CA PHE A 103 -1.64 11.04 7.86
C PHE A 103 -2.54 11.85 8.79
N HIS A 104 -3.62 12.41 8.23
CA HIS A 104 -4.79 12.71 9.04
C HIS A 104 -5.50 11.40 9.38
N VAL A 105 -6.07 11.30 10.57
CA VAL A 105 -6.74 10.10 11.04
C VAL A 105 -8.21 10.37 11.30
N VAL A 106 -9.06 9.52 10.75
CA VAL A 106 -10.47 9.39 11.14
C VAL A 106 -10.63 8.11 11.94
N LEU A 107 -10.72 8.22 13.27
CA LEU A 107 -11.03 7.10 14.17
C LEU A 107 -12.55 6.99 14.27
N GLU A 108 -13.12 5.87 13.83
CA GLU A 108 -14.58 5.72 13.77
C GLU A 108 -15.08 4.41 14.40
N GLY A 109 -16.24 4.46 15.02
CA GLY A 109 -16.94 3.29 15.56
C GLY A 109 -17.99 3.65 16.60
N ILE A 110 -18.64 2.64 17.16
CA ILE A 110 -19.54 2.84 18.32
C ILE A 110 -18.72 3.34 19.51
N LEU A 111 -17.55 2.70 19.71
CA LEU A 111 -16.50 3.12 20.63
C LEU A 111 -17.02 3.52 22.02
N TYR A 112 -17.81 2.69 22.71
CA TYR A 112 -18.47 3.05 23.98
C TYR A 112 -17.59 3.84 24.97
N ALA A 113 -18.15 4.86 25.62
CA ALA A 113 -17.43 5.79 26.48
C ALA A 113 -16.74 5.11 27.67
N ASP A 114 -17.41 4.14 28.30
CA ASP A 114 -16.88 3.32 29.40
C ASP A 114 -15.71 2.40 28.99
N ARG A 115 -15.63 2.00 27.72
CA ARG A 115 -14.59 1.09 27.21
C ARG A 115 -13.44 1.82 26.53
N TYR A 116 -13.75 2.74 25.62
CA TYR A 116 -12.79 3.40 24.73
C TYR A 116 -12.42 4.81 25.19
N GLY A 117 -13.15 5.40 26.14
CA GLY A 117 -12.99 6.80 26.53
C GLY A 117 -11.58 7.15 26.99
N HIS A 118 -10.93 6.28 27.76
CA HIS A 118 -9.54 6.49 28.16
C HIS A 118 -8.57 6.50 26.96
N MET A 119 -8.75 5.58 26.01
CA MET A 119 -7.90 5.51 24.81
C MET A 119 -8.07 6.77 23.95
N ILE A 120 -9.32 7.18 23.70
CA ILE A 120 -9.64 8.36 22.90
C ILE A 120 -9.09 9.63 23.56
N THR A 121 -9.38 9.83 24.84
CA THR A 121 -8.92 11.03 25.56
C THR A 121 -7.39 11.09 25.66
N SER A 122 -6.72 9.95 25.80
CA SER A 122 -5.26 9.87 25.74
C SER A 122 -4.74 10.21 24.35
N LEU A 123 -5.36 9.68 23.29
CA LEU A 123 -4.97 9.97 21.91
C LEU A 123 -5.13 11.46 21.57
N VAL A 124 -6.26 12.06 21.97
CA VAL A 124 -6.52 13.50 21.79
C VAL A 124 -5.51 14.35 22.54
N ARG A 125 -5.21 14.00 23.80
CA ARG A 125 -4.23 14.71 24.64
C ARG A 125 -2.81 14.65 24.07
N ASP A 126 -2.43 13.49 23.56
CA ASP A 126 -1.06 13.25 23.08
C ASP A 126 -0.84 13.75 21.64
N HIS A 127 -1.91 14.02 20.89
CA HIS A 127 -1.82 14.47 19.51
C HIS A 127 -1.30 15.92 19.43
N ARG A 128 -0.19 16.12 18.71
CA ARG A 128 0.45 17.43 18.52
C ARG A 128 -0.30 18.38 17.58
N GLY A 129 -1.18 17.85 16.75
CA GLY A 129 -1.98 18.60 15.78
C GLY A 129 -3.34 19.02 16.36
N VAL A 130 -4.32 19.18 15.47
CA VAL A 130 -5.69 19.55 15.87
C VAL A 130 -6.55 18.28 15.96
N SER A 131 -7.30 18.16 17.05
CA SER A 131 -8.18 17.02 17.33
C SER A 131 -9.62 17.48 17.52
N HIS A 132 -10.57 16.85 16.85
CA HIS A 132 -12.01 17.07 17.05
C HIS A 132 -12.72 15.73 17.29
N CYS A 133 -13.63 15.71 18.26
CA CYS A 133 -14.49 14.57 18.53
C CYS A 133 -15.94 14.93 18.16
N TYR A 134 -16.62 14.02 17.49
CA TYR A 134 -18.01 14.17 17.06
C TYR A 134 -18.82 12.96 17.50
N TYR A 135 -20.05 13.20 17.93
CA TYR A 135 -21.02 12.16 18.24
C TYR A 135 -22.25 12.31 17.34
N LEU A 136 -22.52 11.32 16.49
CA LEU A 136 -23.71 11.29 15.64
C LEU A 136 -24.89 10.76 16.46
N ASP A 137 -25.76 11.66 16.88
CA ASP A 137 -26.89 11.39 17.75
C ASP A 137 -28.12 11.03 16.90
N VAL A 138 -28.27 9.72 16.66
CA VAL A 138 -29.35 9.15 15.86
C VAL A 138 -30.19 8.24 16.77
N PRO A 139 -31.51 8.46 16.86
CA PRO A 139 -32.38 7.67 17.73
C PRO A 139 -32.47 6.21 17.29
N LEU A 140 -32.90 5.33 18.20
CA LEU A 140 -32.97 3.89 17.96
C LEU A 140 -33.91 3.56 16.79
N GLU A 141 -35.04 4.25 16.68
CA GLU A 141 -36.02 4.04 15.62
C GLU A 141 -35.41 4.31 14.24
N ALA A 142 -34.65 5.40 14.11
CA ALA A 142 -33.92 5.72 12.88
C ALA A 142 -32.80 4.71 12.62
N THR A 143 -32.14 4.20 13.66
CA THR A 143 -31.11 3.15 13.56
C THR A 143 -31.68 1.85 12.98
N LEU A 144 -32.85 1.42 13.47
CA LEU A 144 -33.55 0.22 13.00
C LEU A 144 -33.97 0.36 11.52
N VAL A 145 -34.59 1.49 11.15
CA VAL A 145 -34.99 1.78 9.76
C VAL A 145 -33.78 1.77 8.82
N ARG A 146 -32.70 2.47 9.19
CA ARG A 146 -31.47 2.56 8.37
C ARG A 146 -30.76 1.20 8.24
N HIS A 147 -30.84 0.35 9.26
CA HIS A 147 -30.27 -0.99 9.19
C HIS A 147 -31.07 -1.91 8.27
N ALA A 148 -32.41 -1.85 8.32
CA ALA A 148 -33.28 -2.63 7.44
C ALA A 148 -33.02 -2.32 5.95
N SER A 149 -32.68 -1.08 5.62
CA SER A 149 -32.36 -0.63 4.26
C SER A 149 -30.93 -0.92 3.79
N LYS A 150 -30.08 -1.60 4.59
CA LYS A 150 -28.72 -1.97 4.13
C LYS A 150 -28.78 -3.04 3.05
N ALA A 151 -27.98 -2.87 1.99
CA ALA A 151 -27.93 -3.79 0.85
C ALA A 151 -27.31 -5.17 1.20
N ASP A 152 -26.50 -5.24 2.25
CA ASP A 152 -25.81 -6.47 2.66
C ASP A 152 -26.79 -7.41 3.40
N ALA A 153 -27.27 -8.43 2.69
CA ALA A 153 -28.20 -9.42 3.23
C ALA A 153 -27.55 -10.29 4.33
N ALA A 154 -26.30 -10.69 4.15
CA ALA A 154 -25.58 -11.52 5.13
C ALA A 154 -25.36 -10.76 6.45
N TYR A 155 -25.05 -9.47 6.38
CA TYR A 155 -24.94 -8.62 7.57
C TYR A 155 -26.27 -8.47 8.31
N ARG A 156 -27.39 -8.35 7.57
CA ARG A 156 -28.74 -8.24 8.18
C ARG A 156 -29.20 -9.53 8.85
N GLU A 157 -28.80 -10.69 8.33
CA GLU A 157 -29.08 -11.98 8.99
C GLU A 157 -28.30 -12.14 10.30
N GLN A 158 -27.05 -11.64 10.36
CA GLN A 158 -26.21 -11.73 11.55
C GLN A 158 -26.53 -10.66 12.62
N VAL A 159 -27.08 -9.52 12.21
CA VAL A 159 -27.39 -8.38 13.09
C VAL A 159 -28.88 -8.13 13.08
N THR A 160 -29.54 -8.58 14.14
CA THR A 160 -30.99 -8.45 14.36
C THR A 160 -31.34 -7.14 15.08
N ASP A 161 -32.63 -6.79 15.10
CA ASP A 161 -33.16 -5.66 15.87
C ASP A 161 -32.89 -5.80 17.38
N SER A 162 -32.90 -7.03 17.91
CA SER A 162 -32.53 -7.29 19.30
C SER A 162 -31.07 -6.98 19.58
N HIS A 163 -30.17 -7.32 18.65
CA HIS A 163 -28.76 -6.94 18.73
C HIS A 163 -28.60 -5.42 18.72
N LEU A 164 -29.24 -4.72 17.78
CA LEU A 164 -29.17 -3.26 17.69
C LEU A 164 -29.69 -2.57 18.94
N THR A 165 -30.81 -3.06 19.49
CA THR A 165 -31.39 -2.55 20.74
C THR A 165 -30.44 -2.78 21.92
N SER A 166 -29.83 -3.96 22.02
CA SER A 166 -28.87 -4.28 23.09
C SER A 166 -27.59 -3.45 23.03
N TRP A 167 -27.19 -3.02 21.83
CA TRP A 167 -26.01 -2.19 21.61
C TRP A 167 -26.30 -0.69 21.72
N TYR A 168 -27.57 -0.29 21.58
CA TYR A 168 -27.93 1.11 21.61
C TYR A 168 -27.70 1.72 22.99
N ARG A 169 -27.03 2.87 23.02
CA ARG A 169 -26.94 3.72 24.20
C ARG A 169 -27.35 5.13 23.83
N GLU A 170 -28.33 5.65 24.56
CA GLU A 170 -28.77 7.03 24.37
C GLU A 170 -27.65 7.97 24.83
N ARG A 171 -27.18 8.83 23.91
CA ARG A 171 -26.18 9.87 24.16
C ARG A 171 -24.98 9.40 25.00
N ASP A 172 -24.33 8.32 24.56
CA ASP A 172 -23.08 7.81 25.16
C ASP A 172 -21.92 8.77 24.86
N LEU A 173 -21.93 9.94 25.49
CA LEU A 173 -20.95 11.00 25.30
C LEU A 173 -19.70 10.78 26.17
N LEU A 174 -18.56 11.24 25.67
CA LEU A 174 -17.30 11.20 26.41
C LEU A 174 -17.34 12.13 27.64
N PRO A 175 -16.78 11.69 28.79
CA PRO A 175 -16.64 12.54 29.96
C PRO A 175 -15.84 13.81 29.65
N GLY A 176 -16.27 14.94 30.21
CA GLY A 176 -15.63 16.25 30.00
C GLY A 176 -16.12 17.02 28.77
N GLY A 177 -17.10 16.49 28.04
CA GLY A 177 -17.75 17.18 26.91
C GLY A 177 -16.83 17.57 25.74
N PRO A 178 -15.84 16.75 25.32
CA PRO A 178 -14.99 17.09 24.18
C PRO A 178 -15.69 16.91 22.82
N GLU A 179 -16.94 16.42 22.81
CA GLU A 179 -17.65 16.03 21.60
C GLU A 179 -18.64 17.09 21.12
N THR A 180 -18.56 17.40 19.84
CA THR A 180 -19.60 18.12 19.10
C THR A 180 -20.69 17.13 18.69
N VAL A 181 -21.92 17.34 19.16
CA VAL A 181 -23.07 16.51 18.78
C VAL A 181 -23.55 16.89 17.37
N ILE A 182 -23.69 15.89 16.51
CA ILE A 182 -24.29 15.99 15.17
C ILE A 182 -25.72 15.44 15.24
N PRO A 183 -26.75 16.29 15.09
CA PRO A 183 -28.15 15.86 15.15
C PRO A 183 -28.56 14.87 14.05
N ALA A 184 -29.60 14.09 14.30
CA ALA A 184 -30.08 13.03 13.40
C ALA A 184 -30.57 13.52 12.03
N ASP A 185 -31.03 14.77 11.95
CA ASP A 185 -31.52 15.44 10.74
C ASP A 185 -30.41 16.06 9.87
N SER A 186 -29.16 16.04 10.36
CA SER A 186 -28.01 16.49 9.58
C SER A 186 -27.78 15.56 8.39
N THR A 187 -27.70 16.14 7.19
CA THR A 187 -27.39 15.37 5.98
C THR A 187 -25.93 14.90 6.00
N LEU A 188 -25.62 13.88 5.18
CA LEU A 188 -24.25 13.40 5.03
C LEU A 188 -23.33 14.51 4.52
N ASP A 189 -23.75 15.24 3.48
CA ASP A 189 -22.96 16.29 2.85
C ASP A 189 -22.73 17.47 3.79
N ASP A 190 -23.75 17.90 4.54
CA ASP A 190 -23.61 18.97 5.53
C ASP A 190 -22.68 18.56 6.67
N THR A 191 -22.77 17.31 7.12
CA THR A 191 -21.90 16.76 8.17
C THR A 191 -20.45 16.71 7.71
N VAL A 192 -20.19 16.21 6.50
CA VAL A 192 -18.85 16.17 5.89
C VAL A 192 -18.30 17.59 5.72
N ALA A 193 -19.08 18.50 5.13
CA ALA A 193 -18.68 19.88 4.91
C ALA A 193 -18.37 20.61 6.22
N ARG A 194 -19.17 20.37 7.27
CA ARG A 194 -18.95 20.91 8.61
C ARG A 194 -17.62 20.42 9.19
N ILE A 195 -17.38 19.11 9.19
CA ILE A 195 -16.17 18.52 9.76
C ILE A 195 -14.93 19.00 8.99
N LEU A 196 -14.99 19.07 7.66
CA LEU A 196 -13.88 19.59 6.84
C LEU A 196 -13.50 21.03 7.22
N ARG A 197 -14.50 21.89 7.47
CA ARG A 197 -14.26 23.28 7.89
C ARG A 197 -13.69 23.35 9.29
N GLU A 198 -14.34 22.72 10.27
CA GLU A 198 -13.96 22.82 11.69
C GLU A 198 -12.57 22.23 11.97
N THR A 199 -12.22 21.13 11.32
CA THR A 199 -10.91 20.48 11.47
C THR A 199 -9.81 21.17 10.66
N GLY A 200 -10.17 22.13 9.80
CA GLY A 200 -9.26 22.77 8.85
C GLY A 200 -8.84 21.88 7.68
N LEU A 201 -9.39 20.66 7.54
CA LEU A 201 -9.12 19.75 6.42
C LEU A 201 -9.50 20.35 5.05
N ALA A 202 -10.48 21.26 5.01
CA ALA A 202 -10.85 21.99 3.78
C ALA A 202 -9.71 22.86 3.23
N SER A 203 -8.83 23.34 4.12
CA SER A 203 -7.71 24.24 3.79
C SER A 203 -6.35 23.55 3.90
N ALA A 204 -6.31 22.35 4.46
CA ALA A 204 -5.10 21.56 4.58
C ALA A 204 -4.66 21.12 3.18
N ARG A 205 -3.38 21.35 2.86
CA ARG A 205 -2.83 20.86 1.59
C ARG A 205 -2.84 19.33 1.64
N PRO A 206 -3.37 18.63 0.62
CA PRO A 206 -3.33 17.18 0.54
C PRO A 206 -1.93 16.67 0.83
N HIS A 207 -1.76 15.93 1.92
CA HIS A 207 -0.45 15.34 2.20
C HIS A 207 -0.20 14.28 1.11
N PRO A 208 0.86 14.40 0.29
CA PRO A 208 1.23 13.29 -0.59
C PRO A 208 1.47 12.08 0.31
N ALA A 209 0.86 10.93 -0.03
CA ALA A 209 0.94 9.71 0.75
C ALA A 209 2.38 9.51 1.29
N PRO A 210 2.57 9.11 2.57
CA PRO A 210 3.89 9.01 3.13
C PRO A 210 4.76 8.14 2.23
N ARG A 211 5.78 8.81 1.69
CA ARG A 211 6.91 8.14 1.08
C ARG A 211 7.64 7.49 2.25
N TYR A 212 7.27 6.25 2.58
CA TYR A 212 8.09 5.40 3.42
C TYR A 212 9.53 5.53 2.91
N GLY A 213 10.43 5.94 3.80
CA GLY A 213 11.68 6.60 3.47
C GLY A 213 12.38 6.10 2.20
N ARG A 214 12.14 6.80 1.09
CA ARG A 214 13.26 7.29 0.30
C ARG A 214 13.60 8.65 0.89
N SER A 215 14.82 8.76 1.40
CA SER A 215 15.45 10.01 1.84
C SER A 215 14.97 11.20 0.97
N ARG A 216 14.83 12.37 1.60
CA ARG A 216 14.61 13.70 0.97
C ARG A 216 15.58 14.01 -0.20
N ALA A 217 16.56 13.14 -0.46
CA ALA A 217 17.43 13.14 -1.64
C ALA A 217 16.83 12.52 -2.92
N ASP A 218 15.63 11.93 -2.91
CA ASP A 218 15.11 11.18 -4.08
C ASP A 218 13.97 11.87 -4.86
N SER A 219 13.45 13.03 -4.40
CA SER A 219 12.55 13.85 -5.23
C SER A 219 13.27 14.67 -6.31
N ALA A 220 14.54 14.39 -6.52
CA ALA A 220 15.37 14.89 -7.61
C ALA A 220 16.28 13.77 -8.16
N LYS A 221 15.83 12.51 -8.15
CA LYS A 221 16.54 11.44 -8.87
C LYS A 221 15.63 10.85 -9.92
N SER A 222 16.08 10.96 -11.16
CA SER A 222 15.60 10.17 -12.28
C SER A 222 15.45 8.70 -11.87
N PRO A 223 14.47 7.96 -12.44
CA PRO A 223 14.33 6.53 -12.17
C PRO A 223 15.67 5.84 -12.35
N VAL A 224 15.99 4.88 -11.47
CA VAL A 224 17.19 4.07 -11.63
C VAL A 224 16.99 3.26 -12.90
N LEU A 225 17.76 3.60 -13.94
CA LEU A 225 17.69 2.88 -15.20
C LEU A 225 18.32 1.51 -15.02
N MET A 226 17.87 0.51 -15.78
CA MET A 226 18.54 -0.80 -15.80
C MET A 226 20.01 -0.70 -16.20
N SER A 227 20.33 0.33 -16.99
CA SER A 227 21.68 0.69 -17.41
C SER A 227 22.52 1.45 -16.38
N ASP A 228 21.97 1.75 -15.20
CA ASP A 228 22.70 2.38 -14.12
C ASP A 228 23.92 1.50 -13.73
N PRO A 229 25.14 2.06 -13.63
CA PRO A 229 26.33 1.30 -13.28
C PRO A 229 26.19 0.49 -11.98
N ARG A 230 25.36 0.94 -11.03
CA ARG A 230 25.08 0.22 -9.78
C ARG A 230 24.33 -1.09 -10.02
N VAL A 231 23.45 -1.15 -11.02
CA VAL A 231 22.78 -2.40 -11.43
C VAL A 231 23.84 -3.36 -11.97
N ALA A 232 24.69 -2.87 -12.87
CA ALA A 232 25.74 -3.67 -13.49
C ALA A 232 26.81 -4.17 -12.50
N ALA A 233 26.95 -3.51 -11.35
CA ALA A 233 27.87 -3.87 -10.28
C ALA A 233 27.36 -4.99 -9.36
N ILE A 234 26.05 -5.32 -9.39
CA ILE A 234 25.51 -6.42 -8.59
C ILE A 234 26.08 -7.76 -9.08
N PRO A 235 26.75 -8.55 -8.22
CA PRO A 235 27.26 -9.86 -8.60
C PRO A 235 26.09 -10.82 -8.85
N VAL A 236 26.27 -11.74 -9.80
CA VAL A 236 25.29 -12.81 -10.08
C VAL A 236 25.78 -14.10 -9.45
N ARG A 237 24.92 -14.77 -8.68
CA ARG A 237 25.08 -16.14 -8.20
C ARG A 237 23.96 -16.96 -8.81
N GLU A 238 24.20 -17.44 -10.04
CA GLU A 238 23.23 -18.22 -10.81
C GLU A 238 22.79 -19.46 -10.04
N CYS A 239 21.48 -19.65 -9.88
CA CYS A 239 20.92 -20.77 -9.13
C CYS A 239 20.54 -21.98 -9.99
N GLY A 240 20.60 -21.86 -11.33
CA GLY A 240 20.44 -22.98 -12.26
C GLY A 240 19.00 -23.40 -12.54
N GLU A 241 18.01 -22.57 -12.16
CA GLU A 241 16.59 -22.86 -12.46
C GLU A 241 16.36 -22.90 -13.98
N PRO A 242 15.64 -23.89 -14.53
CA PRO A 242 15.41 -23.97 -15.96
C PRO A 242 14.48 -22.85 -16.46
N LEU A 243 14.51 -22.63 -17.77
CA LEU A 243 13.46 -21.89 -18.47
C LEU A 243 12.26 -22.82 -18.70
N VAL A 244 11.06 -22.33 -18.41
CA VAL A 244 9.79 -23.04 -18.58
C VAL A 244 8.81 -22.18 -19.38
N ASP A 245 7.99 -22.82 -20.20
CA ASP A 245 7.01 -22.15 -21.07
C ASP A 245 5.71 -21.83 -20.30
N VAL A 246 5.33 -20.55 -20.22
CA VAL A 246 4.13 -20.14 -19.48
C VAL A 246 2.83 -20.68 -20.11
N ARG A 247 2.83 -21.02 -21.40
CA ARG A 247 1.66 -21.53 -22.13
C ARG A 247 1.22 -22.89 -21.59
N GLU A 248 2.17 -23.73 -21.21
CA GLU A 248 1.92 -25.04 -20.58
C GLU A 248 1.29 -24.91 -19.19
N HIS A 249 1.23 -23.70 -18.64
CA HIS A 249 0.67 -23.38 -17.34
C HIS A 249 -0.57 -22.48 -17.42
N GLY A 250 -1.21 -22.42 -18.59
CA GLY A 250 -2.50 -21.76 -18.78
C GLY A 250 -2.44 -20.23 -18.71
N PHE A 251 -1.28 -19.63 -19.00
CA PHE A 251 -1.18 -18.19 -19.21
C PHE A 251 -1.62 -17.83 -20.62
N ARG A 252 -2.42 -16.76 -20.72
CA ARG A 252 -2.76 -16.16 -22.01
C ARG A 252 -1.57 -15.35 -22.49
N VAL A 253 -1.07 -15.68 -23.69
CA VAL A 253 0.03 -14.95 -24.33
C VAL A 253 -0.50 -13.99 -25.39
N ASP A 254 0.16 -12.86 -25.55
CA ASP A 254 -0.18 -11.85 -26.54
C ASP A 254 0.03 -12.39 -27.96
N PRO A 255 -1.02 -12.51 -28.80
CA PRO A 255 -0.90 -13.05 -30.15
C PRO A 255 -0.04 -12.18 -31.07
N ARG A 256 0.18 -10.91 -30.71
CA ARG A 256 1.03 -9.95 -31.45
C ARG A 256 2.52 -10.28 -31.32
N LYS A 257 2.92 -11.03 -30.27
CA LYS A 257 4.31 -11.45 -30.08
C LYS A 257 4.48 -12.90 -30.54
N GLN A 258 5.30 -13.07 -31.58
CA GLN A 258 5.68 -14.39 -32.08
C GLN A 258 7.15 -14.36 -32.47
N ASP A 259 7.87 -15.42 -32.11
CA ASP A 259 9.19 -15.71 -32.63
C ASP A 259 9.28 -17.21 -32.97
N PRO A 260 10.06 -17.62 -34.00
CA PRO A 260 10.09 -19.01 -34.45
C PRO A 260 10.39 -20.05 -33.35
N PRO A 261 11.31 -19.80 -32.39
CA PRO A 261 11.51 -20.72 -31.26
C PRO A 261 10.50 -20.57 -30.11
N GLY A 262 9.58 -19.60 -30.15
CA GLY A 262 8.66 -19.31 -29.04
C GLY A 262 9.36 -18.88 -27.76
N ALA A 263 10.57 -18.32 -27.88
CA ALA A 263 11.44 -17.97 -26.77
C ALA A 263 10.77 -16.95 -25.84
N PHE A 264 10.00 -16.01 -26.39
CA PHE A 264 9.30 -14.99 -25.61
C PHE A 264 8.42 -15.57 -24.50
N ALA A 265 7.84 -16.75 -24.68
CA ALA A 265 6.92 -17.38 -23.71
C ALA A 265 7.63 -18.06 -22.54
N HIS A 266 8.97 -18.05 -22.49
CA HIS A 266 9.72 -18.73 -21.45
C HIS A 266 10.12 -17.81 -20.31
N VAL A 267 10.14 -18.32 -19.08
CA VAL A 267 10.64 -17.62 -17.87
C VAL A 267 11.34 -18.62 -16.95
N ARG A 268 12.09 -18.17 -15.94
CA ARG A 268 12.60 -19.07 -14.89
C ARG A 268 11.43 -19.70 -14.12
N GLU A 269 11.61 -20.93 -13.63
CA GLU A 269 10.60 -21.62 -12.82
C GLU A 269 10.15 -20.77 -11.60
N GLY A 270 11.08 -20.12 -10.89
CA GLY A 270 10.75 -19.22 -9.80
C GLY A 270 9.98 -17.97 -10.25
N VAL A 271 10.14 -17.52 -11.49
CA VAL A 271 9.37 -16.40 -12.07
C VAL A 271 7.95 -16.86 -12.41
N LEU A 272 7.79 -18.06 -12.99
CA LEU A 272 6.48 -18.67 -13.22
C LEU A 272 5.68 -18.82 -11.91
N ALA A 273 6.32 -19.28 -10.83
CA ALA A 273 5.65 -19.41 -9.53
C ALA A 273 5.11 -18.06 -9.04
N ARG A 274 5.89 -16.98 -9.21
CA ARG A 274 5.45 -15.62 -8.89
C ARG A 274 4.34 -15.14 -9.81
N LEU A 275 4.40 -15.41 -11.12
CA LEU A 275 3.30 -15.10 -12.05
C LEU A 275 1.99 -15.78 -11.63
N LYS A 276 2.04 -17.05 -11.23
CA LYS A 276 0.87 -17.79 -10.73
C LYS A 276 0.30 -17.12 -9.48
N HIS A 277 1.17 -16.67 -8.58
CA HIS A 277 0.74 -15.91 -7.41
C HIS A 277 0.14 -14.55 -7.77
N ALA A 278 0.78 -13.77 -8.65
CA ALA A 278 0.26 -12.48 -9.12
C ALA A 278 -1.15 -12.64 -9.73
N ARG A 279 -1.33 -13.64 -10.59
CA ARG A 279 -2.62 -14.01 -11.19
C ARG A 279 -3.68 -14.32 -10.12
N SER A 280 -3.31 -15.02 -9.04
CA SER A 280 -4.24 -15.35 -7.94
C SER A 280 -4.69 -14.15 -7.11
N LEU A 281 -4.00 -13.01 -7.22
CA LEU A 281 -4.33 -11.77 -6.52
C LEU A 281 -5.24 -10.85 -7.33
N LEU A 282 -5.50 -11.17 -8.61
CA LEU A 282 -6.40 -10.40 -9.46
C LEU A 282 -7.87 -10.67 -9.10
N PRO A 283 -8.75 -9.65 -9.22
CA PRO A 283 -10.18 -9.83 -9.02
C PRO A 283 -10.78 -10.74 -10.08
N ALA A 284 -11.91 -11.36 -9.76
CA ALA A 284 -12.69 -12.13 -10.72
C ALA A 284 -13.04 -11.25 -11.95
N GLY A 285 -12.91 -11.81 -13.15
CA GLY A 285 -13.14 -11.09 -14.40
C GLY A 285 -11.91 -10.35 -14.95
N THR A 286 -10.74 -10.46 -14.31
CA THR A 286 -9.49 -9.90 -14.81
C THR A 286 -8.37 -10.95 -14.77
N ASP A 287 -7.54 -10.98 -15.80
CA ASP A 287 -6.38 -11.89 -15.89
C ASP A 287 -5.14 -11.16 -16.42
N LEU A 288 -3.96 -11.79 -16.28
CA LEU A 288 -2.73 -11.31 -16.89
C LEU A 288 -2.69 -11.68 -18.38
N LEU A 289 -2.32 -10.71 -19.22
CA LEU A 289 -1.87 -10.97 -20.58
C LEU A 289 -0.34 -10.92 -20.62
N PHE A 290 0.26 -12.06 -20.91
CA PHE A 290 1.70 -12.23 -20.97
C PHE A 290 2.24 -11.79 -22.33
N VAL A 291 3.15 -10.80 -22.35
CA VAL A 291 3.68 -10.23 -23.59
C VAL A 291 5.06 -10.80 -23.92
N GLU A 292 6.00 -10.76 -22.98
CA GLU A 292 7.38 -11.25 -23.20
C GLU A 292 8.05 -11.64 -21.88
N GLY A 293 8.75 -12.76 -21.85
CA GLY A 293 9.59 -13.21 -20.75
C GLY A 293 11.04 -13.30 -21.19
N TYR A 294 11.42 -14.42 -21.79
CA TYR A 294 12.80 -14.67 -22.18
C TYR A 294 13.12 -14.10 -23.56
N ARG A 295 14.23 -13.36 -23.65
CA ARG A 295 14.75 -12.83 -24.92
C ARG A 295 16.17 -13.34 -25.18
N PRO A 296 16.41 -14.12 -26.25
CA PRO A 296 17.74 -14.61 -26.58
C PRO A 296 18.80 -13.51 -26.65
N LEU A 297 20.01 -13.79 -26.18
CA LEU A 297 21.11 -12.82 -26.18
C LEU A 297 21.45 -12.29 -27.58
N THR A 298 21.32 -13.12 -28.61
CA THR A 298 21.51 -12.72 -30.02
C THR A 298 20.48 -11.67 -30.44
N LEU A 299 19.22 -11.86 -30.06
CA LEU A 299 18.13 -10.93 -30.31
C LEU A 299 18.31 -9.63 -29.53
N GLN A 300 18.68 -9.72 -28.25
CA GLN A 300 18.98 -8.54 -27.41
C GLN A 300 20.14 -7.70 -27.97
N ARG A 301 21.21 -8.34 -28.46
CA ARG A 301 22.34 -7.66 -29.11
C ARG A 301 21.90 -6.94 -30.38
N ARG A 302 21.04 -7.57 -31.19
CA ARG A 302 20.49 -6.98 -32.40
C ARG A 302 19.67 -5.72 -32.08
N TYR A 303 18.69 -5.81 -31.18
CA TYR A 303 17.87 -4.66 -30.77
C TYR A 303 18.71 -3.50 -30.22
N PHE A 304 19.73 -3.80 -29.41
CA PHE A 304 20.62 -2.76 -28.89
C PHE A 304 21.43 -2.07 -29.99
N THR A 305 21.85 -2.82 -31.01
CA THR A 305 22.63 -2.29 -32.14
C THR A 305 21.76 -1.43 -33.05
N GLU A 306 20.59 -1.93 -33.45
CA GLU A 306 19.64 -1.23 -34.32
C GLU A 306 19.22 0.11 -33.70
N TYR A 307 18.79 0.11 -32.43
CA TYR A 307 18.34 1.34 -31.77
C TYR A 307 19.47 2.37 -31.57
N ARG A 308 20.70 1.91 -31.30
CA ARG A 308 21.87 2.80 -31.24
C ARG A 308 22.13 3.44 -32.60
N ASP A 309 22.00 2.70 -33.68
CA ASP A 309 22.27 3.20 -35.03
C ASP A 309 21.19 4.21 -35.48
N GLU A 310 19.92 4.00 -35.10
CA GLU A 310 18.83 4.98 -35.27
C GLU A 310 19.06 6.28 -34.49
N LEU A 311 19.49 6.17 -33.22
CA LEU A 311 19.86 7.33 -32.41
C LEU A 311 21.06 8.08 -33.01
N ALA A 312 22.03 7.36 -33.56
CA ALA A 312 23.18 7.96 -34.22
C ALA A 312 22.79 8.74 -35.48
N ALA A 313 21.84 8.23 -36.27
CA ALA A 313 21.33 8.90 -37.46
C ALA A 313 20.53 10.18 -37.13
N SER A 314 19.75 10.16 -36.04
CA SER A 314 18.92 11.30 -35.62
C SER A 314 19.68 12.36 -34.81
N HIS A 315 20.82 12.00 -34.22
CA HIS A 315 21.61 12.88 -33.35
C HIS A 315 23.13 12.78 -33.63
N PRO A 316 23.60 13.22 -34.81
CA PRO A 316 24.99 13.05 -35.25
C PRO A 316 26.02 13.73 -34.33
N ASP A 317 25.61 14.77 -33.60
CA ASP A 317 26.49 15.55 -32.72
C ASP A 317 26.68 14.91 -31.32
N TRP A 318 26.04 13.77 -31.04
CA TRP A 318 26.14 13.14 -29.72
C TRP A 318 27.43 12.34 -29.55
N THR A 319 28.08 12.50 -28.40
CA THR A 319 29.21 11.64 -28.01
C THR A 319 28.75 10.19 -27.84
N ALA A 320 29.63 9.21 -28.10
CA ALA A 320 29.34 7.79 -27.92
C ALA A 320 28.78 7.45 -26.52
N ASP A 321 29.27 8.09 -25.45
CA ASP A 321 28.76 7.91 -24.09
C ASP A 321 27.32 8.41 -23.91
N ARG A 322 26.98 9.52 -24.55
CA ARG A 322 25.61 10.08 -24.53
C ARG A 322 24.67 9.19 -25.32
N MET A 323 25.09 8.70 -26.50
CA MET A 323 24.34 7.73 -27.29
C MET A 323 24.12 6.43 -26.52
N HIS A 324 25.15 5.90 -25.87
CA HIS A 324 25.03 4.69 -25.05
C HIS A 324 24.05 4.87 -23.89
N ARG A 325 24.12 6.00 -23.16
CA ARG A 325 23.18 6.30 -22.07
C ARG A 325 21.74 6.50 -22.57
N ALA A 326 21.55 7.09 -23.75
CA ALA A 326 20.22 7.26 -24.34
C ALA A 326 19.66 5.92 -24.83
N ALA A 327 20.45 5.14 -25.56
CA ALA A 327 20.09 3.79 -26.01
C ALA A 327 19.68 2.91 -24.82
N ALA A 328 20.46 2.98 -23.75
CA ALA A 328 20.26 2.19 -22.55
C ALA A 328 19.12 2.69 -21.63
N ARG A 329 18.38 3.74 -22.02
CA ARG A 329 17.08 4.09 -21.42
C ARG A 329 15.95 3.18 -21.91
N TYR A 330 16.05 2.74 -23.16
CA TYR A 330 14.97 2.06 -23.88
C TYR A 330 15.32 0.61 -24.21
N VAL A 331 16.60 0.30 -24.47
CA VAL A 331 17.07 -1.08 -24.69
C VAL A 331 18.18 -1.41 -23.70
N SER A 332 17.90 -2.33 -22.78
CA SER A 332 18.90 -2.79 -21.81
C SER A 332 20.15 -3.36 -22.51
N PRO A 333 21.37 -2.97 -22.11
CA PRO A 333 22.59 -3.56 -22.65
C PRO A 333 22.60 -5.10 -22.45
N PRO A 334 23.07 -5.90 -23.42
CA PRO A 334 22.98 -7.36 -23.37
C PRO A 334 23.59 -8.01 -22.11
N ARG A 335 24.60 -7.38 -21.49
CA ARG A 335 25.26 -7.88 -20.27
C ARG A 335 24.39 -7.79 -19.02
N ILE A 336 23.36 -6.97 -19.04
CA ILE A 336 22.46 -6.66 -17.90
C ILE A 336 20.99 -6.87 -18.25
N ALA A 337 20.68 -7.38 -19.45
CA ALA A 337 19.32 -7.51 -19.96
C ALA A 337 18.52 -8.55 -19.15
N PRO A 338 17.49 -8.12 -18.39
CA PRO A 338 16.68 -8.99 -17.54
C PRO A 338 15.99 -10.13 -18.30
N HIS A 339 15.43 -9.83 -19.47
CA HIS A 339 14.76 -10.82 -20.32
C HIS A 339 15.72 -11.93 -20.76
N SER A 340 17.01 -11.63 -21.03
CA SER A 340 17.98 -12.67 -21.38
C SER A 340 18.38 -13.56 -20.20
N ALA A 341 18.04 -13.18 -18.97
CA ALA A 341 18.16 -14.03 -17.79
C ALA A 341 16.90 -14.88 -17.53
N GLY A 342 15.82 -14.70 -18.31
CA GLY A 342 14.50 -15.30 -18.02
C GLY A 342 13.88 -14.76 -16.74
N ALA A 343 14.38 -13.63 -16.24
CA ALA A 343 14.12 -13.09 -14.92
C ALA A 343 13.20 -11.86 -14.95
N ALA A 344 12.78 -11.43 -16.14
CA ALA A 344 11.81 -10.36 -16.32
C ALA A 344 10.62 -10.81 -17.16
N VAL A 345 9.53 -10.08 -16.97
CA VAL A 345 8.27 -10.27 -17.67
C VAL A 345 7.68 -8.91 -18.05
N ASP A 346 7.17 -8.83 -19.27
CA ASP A 346 6.28 -7.78 -19.73
C ASP A 346 4.85 -8.32 -19.70
N VAL A 347 3.99 -7.68 -18.92
CA VAL A 347 2.59 -8.10 -18.73
C VAL A 347 1.65 -6.90 -18.73
N THR A 348 0.42 -7.13 -19.17
CA THR A 348 -0.71 -6.21 -19.05
C THR A 348 -1.93 -6.96 -18.52
N LEU A 349 -3.10 -6.33 -18.50
CA LEU A 349 -4.34 -6.93 -18.03
C LEU A 349 -5.33 -7.17 -19.18
N VAL A 350 -6.13 -8.21 -19.05
CA VAL A 350 -7.29 -8.49 -19.92
C VAL A 350 -8.54 -8.72 -19.08
N ASP A 351 -9.71 -8.45 -19.67
CA ASP A 351 -11.00 -8.86 -19.12
C ASP A 351 -11.29 -10.36 -19.32
N GLN A 352 -12.44 -10.83 -18.84
CA GLN A 352 -12.87 -12.22 -19.01
C GLN A 352 -13.01 -12.68 -20.47
N ASP A 353 -13.30 -11.76 -21.38
CA ASP A 353 -13.48 -12.03 -22.81
C ASP A 353 -12.13 -12.02 -23.55
N GLY A 354 -11.09 -11.51 -22.90
CA GLY A 354 -9.74 -11.42 -23.45
C GLY A 354 -9.37 -10.08 -24.03
N HIS A 355 -10.20 -9.06 -23.87
CA HIS A 355 -9.89 -7.73 -24.35
C HIS A 355 -8.85 -7.10 -23.43
N GLU A 356 -7.78 -6.58 -24.03
CA GLU A 356 -6.74 -5.84 -23.31
C GLU A 356 -7.36 -4.60 -22.65
N LEU A 357 -7.13 -4.46 -21.34
CA LEU A 357 -7.59 -3.30 -20.58
C LEU A 357 -6.70 -2.10 -20.90
N ASP A 358 -7.29 -0.91 -20.96
CA ASP A 358 -6.54 0.33 -21.11
C ASP A 358 -5.76 0.64 -19.82
N LEU A 359 -4.43 0.65 -19.92
CA LEU A 359 -3.52 1.02 -18.83
C LEU A 359 -2.85 2.38 -19.07
N GLY A 360 -3.26 3.14 -20.09
CA GLY A 360 -2.85 4.53 -20.35
C GLY A 360 -1.86 4.70 -21.51
N SER A 361 -1.20 3.62 -21.93
CA SER A 361 -0.49 3.54 -23.22
C SER A 361 -0.40 2.08 -23.65
N ARG A 362 -0.16 1.83 -24.94
CA ARG A 362 0.15 0.48 -25.41
C ARG A 362 1.48 0.00 -24.83
N VAL A 363 1.61 -1.31 -24.65
CA VAL A 363 2.90 -1.96 -24.33
C VAL A 363 3.91 -1.64 -25.43
N ASN A 364 5.18 -1.47 -25.05
CA ASN A 364 6.30 -1.07 -25.90
C ASN A 364 6.20 0.35 -26.51
N ALA A 365 5.26 1.19 -26.08
CA ALA A 365 5.29 2.60 -26.48
C ALA A 365 6.51 3.31 -25.90
N SER A 366 7.26 4.01 -26.74
CA SER A 366 8.35 4.88 -26.25
C SER A 366 7.80 6.08 -25.46
N PRO A 367 8.62 6.72 -24.60
CA PRO A 367 8.25 7.97 -23.94
C PRO A 367 7.83 9.05 -24.95
N GLU A 368 8.50 9.14 -26.10
CA GLU A 368 8.21 10.11 -27.15
C GLU A 368 6.87 9.84 -27.85
N GLU A 369 6.53 8.57 -28.11
CA GLU A 369 5.23 8.19 -28.70
C GLU A 369 4.06 8.35 -27.73
N SER A 370 4.31 8.19 -26.43
CA SER A 370 3.28 8.14 -25.40
C SER A 370 3.14 9.42 -24.58
N ASP A 371 3.89 10.48 -24.91
CA ASP A 371 3.99 11.67 -24.06
C ASP A 371 4.35 11.29 -22.61
N GLU A 372 5.30 10.37 -22.44
CA GLU A 372 5.73 9.80 -21.16
C GLU A 372 4.66 8.97 -20.40
N ALA A 373 3.50 8.69 -21.01
CA ALA A 373 2.46 7.88 -20.38
C ALA A 373 2.89 6.43 -20.09
N CYS A 374 3.94 5.93 -20.75
CA CYS A 374 4.54 4.62 -20.48
C CYS A 374 5.21 4.52 -19.10
N TYR A 375 5.60 5.65 -18.48
CA TYR A 375 6.20 5.67 -17.15
C TYR A 375 5.21 5.17 -16.09
N THR A 376 5.68 4.34 -15.17
CA THR A 376 4.82 3.66 -14.17
C THR A 376 3.93 4.63 -13.40
N HIS A 377 4.45 5.79 -13.03
CA HIS A 377 3.74 6.80 -12.26
C HIS A 377 3.31 8.02 -13.09
N ALA A 378 3.11 7.85 -14.40
CA ALA A 378 2.62 8.89 -15.28
C ALA A 378 1.37 9.59 -14.72
N THR A 379 1.35 10.91 -14.80
CA THR A 379 0.23 11.74 -14.31
C THR A 379 -0.79 12.04 -15.40
N ASN A 380 -0.41 11.92 -16.67
CA ASN A 380 -1.20 12.23 -17.87
C ASN A 380 -2.03 11.05 -18.41
N ILE A 381 -2.49 10.14 -17.54
CA ILE A 381 -3.36 9.01 -17.89
C ILE A 381 -4.74 9.15 -17.24
N SER A 382 -5.76 8.54 -17.85
CA SER A 382 -7.12 8.54 -17.33
C SER A 382 -7.22 7.88 -15.94
N ASP A 383 -8.25 8.23 -15.17
CA ASP A 383 -8.47 7.61 -13.85
C ASP A 383 -8.73 6.10 -13.96
N GLN A 384 -9.35 5.65 -15.05
CA GLN A 384 -9.55 4.23 -15.32
C GLN A 384 -8.23 3.51 -15.59
N ALA A 385 -7.40 4.06 -16.48
CA ALA A 385 -6.05 3.56 -16.75
C ALA A 385 -5.21 3.50 -15.46
N ARG A 386 -5.31 4.54 -14.62
CA ARG A 386 -4.63 4.58 -13.32
C ARG A 386 -5.10 3.47 -12.38
N ARG A 387 -6.39 3.14 -12.36
CA ARG A 387 -6.93 2.01 -11.57
C ARG A 387 -6.42 0.67 -12.08
N HIS A 388 -6.46 0.42 -13.39
CA HIS A 388 -5.91 -0.82 -13.97
C HIS A 388 -4.40 -0.96 -13.73
N ARG A 389 -3.64 0.13 -13.90
CA ARG A 389 -2.19 0.15 -13.62
C ARG A 389 -1.90 -0.09 -12.13
N THR A 390 -2.70 0.50 -11.24
CA THR A 390 -2.58 0.23 -9.79
C THR A 390 -2.88 -1.23 -9.45
N LEU A 391 -3.87 -1.84 -10.10
CA LEU A 391 -4.20 -3.26 -9.93
C LEU A 391 -3.03 -4.14 -10.38
N LEU A 392 -2.50 -3.91 -11.59
CA LEU A 392 -1.35 -4.64 -12.13
C LEU A 392 -0.13 -4.55 -11.19
N LEU A 393 0.26 -3.32 -10.82
CA LEU A 393 1.39 -3.07 -9.93
C LEU A 393 1.20 -3.78 -8.59
N SER A 394 0.02 -3.65 -7.99
CA SER A 394 -0.28 -4.28 -6.69
C SER A 394 -0.16 -5.81 -6.78
N ALA A 395 -0.74 -6.43 -7.79
CA ALA A 395 -0.68 -7.89 -7.96
C ALA A 395 0.76 -8.39 -8.15
N MET A 396 1.52 -7.72 -9.03
CA MET A 396 2.90 -8.10 -9.34
C MET A 396 3.85 -7.85 -8.16
N GLU A 397 3.77 -6.70 -7.49
CA GLU A 397 4.63 -6.36 -6.35
C GLU A 397 4.36 -7.27 -5.14
N ASN A 398 3.09 -7.56 -4.83
CA ASN A 398 2.75 -8.52 -3.76
C ASN A 398 3.19 -9.95 -4.10
N ALA A 399 3.31 -10.27 -5.39
CA ALA A 399 3.89 -11.54 -5.84
C ALA A 399 5.43 -11.57 -5.85
N GLY A 400 6.09 -10.51 -5.38
CA GLY A 400 7.54 -10.44 -5.29
C GLY A 400 8.23 -10.05 -6.59
N PHE A 401 7.57 -9.29 -7.46
CA PHE A 401 8.22 -8.60 -8.60
C PHE A 401 8.65 -7.18 -8.22
N THR A 402 9.61 -6.62 -8.96
CA THR A 402 10.00 -5.22 -8.91
C THR A 402 9.68 -4.57 -10.24
N ASN A 403 8.84 -3.53 -10.25
CA ASN A 403 8.52 -2.78 -11.47
C ASN A 403 9.72 -1.92 -11.94
N TYR A 404 9.87 -1.81 -13.26
CA TYR A 404 10.78 -0.84 -13.87
C TYR A 404 10.08 0.50 -14.09
N GLY A 405 10.59 1.56 -13.45
CA GLY A 405 9.86 2.83 -13.35
C GLY A 405 9.56 3.55 -14.67
N THR A 406 10.26 3.23 -15.75
CA THR A 406 10.03 3.82 -17.08
C THR A 406 9.06 3.00 -17.94
N GLU A 407 8.65 1.82 -17.50
CA GLU A 407 7.80 0.91 -18.27
C GLU A 407 6.78 0.24 -17.33
N PHE A 408 5.52 0.68 -17.37
CA PHE A 408 4.50 0.18 -16.43
C PHE A 408 4.25 -1.34 -16.55
N TRP A 409 4.54 -1.93 -17.71
CA TRP A 409 4.34 -3.34 -18.02
C TRP A 409 5.51 -4.23 -17.59
N HIS A 410 6.69 -3.66 -17.33
CA HIS A 410 7.92 -4.41 -17.13
C HIS A 410 8.19 -4.70 -15.65
N PHE A 411 8.48 -5.97 -15.36
CA PHE A 411 8.72 -6.45 -14.01
C PHE A 411 9.92 -7.41 -13.96
N SER A 412 10.81 -7.17 -13.01
CA SER A 412 11.99 -8.00 -12.72
C SER A 412 11.79 -8.85 -11.47
N ALA A 413 12.36 -10.05 -11.43
CA ALA A 413 12.47 -10.89 -10.25
C ALA A 413 13.78 -11.69 -10.26
N GLY A 414 14.63 -11.48 -9.26
CA GLY A 414 15.88 -12.21 -9.04
C GLY A 414 17.05 -11.84 -9.97
N ASP A 415 16.88 -10.87 -10.87
CA ASP A 415 17.98 -10.30 -11.67
C ASP A 415 18.74 -9.19 -10.90
N ARG A 416 19.68 -8.53 -11.58
CA ARG A 416 20.48 -7.44 -11.02
C ARG A 416 19.67 -6.18 -10.69
N TYR A 417 18.68 -5.84 -11.51
CA TYR A 417 17.85 -4.66 -11.27
C TYR A 417 16.99 -4.91 -10.02
N ASP A 418 16.36 -6.09 -9.94
CA ASP A 418 15.61 -6.51 -8.77
C ASP A 418 16.47 -6.53 -7.51
N ALA A 419 17.63 -7.18 -7.56
CA ALA A 419 18.56 -7.25 -6.44
C ALA A 419 19.01 -5.85 -5.97
N LEU A 420 19.31 -4.91 -6.88
CA LEU A 420 19.64 -3.54 -6.50
C LEU A 420 18.47 -2.85 -5.78
N MET A 421 17.27 -2.96 -6.34
CA MET A 421 16.07 -2.30 -5.82
C MET A 421 15.62 -2.88 -4.48
N ARG A 422 15.78 -4.20 -4.29
CA ARG A 422 15.53 -4.92 -3.04
C ARG A 422 16.70 -4.87 -2.04
N ARG A 423 17.82 -4.25 -2.41
CA ARG A 423 19.06 -4.16 -1.61
C ARG A 423 19.65 -5.53 -1.26
N GLU A 424 19.53 -6.48 -2.16
CA GLU A 424 20.15 -7.79 -2.06
C GLU A 424 21.63 -7.71 -2.46
N GLN A 425 22.46 -8.56 -1.87
CA GLN A 425 23.91 -8.57 -2.12
C GLN A 425 24.28 -9.17 -3.49
N HIS A 426 23.40 -9.98 -4.07
CA HIS A 426 23.63 -10.68 -5.34
C HIS A 426 22.31 -10.97 -6.06
N ALA A 427 22.35 -10.98 -7.38
CA ALA A 427 21.27 -11.48 -8.22
C ALA A 427 21.33 -13.01 -8.29
N ARG A 428 20.16 -13.66 -8.34
CA ARG A 428 20.01 -15.12 -8.46
C ARG A 428 20.02 -15.61 -9.90
N TYR A 429 19.65 -14.75 -10.85
CA TYR A 429 19.56 -15.09 -12.26
C TYR A 429 20.53 -14.25 -13.09
N GLY A 430 21.35 -14.95 -13.88
CA GLY A 430 22.16 -14.38 -14.95
C GLY A 430 21.63 -14.77 -16.34
N PRO A 431 22.26 -14.27 -17.41
CA PRO A 431 21.94 -14.69 -18.77
C PRO A 431 21.99 -16.21 -18.93
N ILE A 432 21.00 -16.76 -19.62
CA ILE A 432 20.89 -18.20 -19.92
C ILE A 432 20.55 -18.39 -21.40
N GLU A 433 20.87 -19.55 -21.95
CA GLU A 433 20.40 -19.96 -23.28
C GLU A 433 19.23 -20.94 -23.16
N LEU A 434 18.21 -20.75 -24.01
CA LEU A 434 17.15 -21.73 -24.16
C LEU A 434 17.74 -23.02 -24.75
N ALA A 435 17.54 -24.14 -24.06
CA ALA A 435 18.03 -25.43 -24.53
C ALA A 435 17.44 -25.71 -25.92
N ARG A 436 18.30 -26.03 -26.89
CA ARG A 436 17.84 -26.43 -28.23
C ARG A 436 17.15 -27.78 -28.11
N HIS A 437 15.90 -27.86 -28.56
CA HIS A 437 15.29 -29.17 -28.85
C HIS A 437 16.13 -29.87 -29.93
N PRO A 438 16.54 -31.13 -29.74
CA PRO A 438 17.45 -31.82 -30.66
C PRO A 438 16.91 -32.08 -32.09
N ASP A 439 15.69 -31.67 -32.45
CA ASP A 439 15.01 -32.10 -33.69
C ASP A 439 14.52 -30.98 -34.62
N VAL A 440 15.32 -29.94 -34.88
CA VAL A 440 15.06 -29.04 -36.02
C VAL A 440 16.37 -28.75 -36.78
N PRO A 441 16.56 -29.27 -38.01
CA PRO A 441 17.71 -28.91 -38.85
C PRO A 441 17.59 -27.45 -39.31
N GLY A 442 18.73 -26.75 -39.30
CA GLY A 442 18.83 -25.30 -39.58
C GLY A 442 18.93 -24.92 -41.04
#